data_AF-A0A665U8P6-F1
#
_entry.id   AF-A0A665U8P6-F1
#
_cell.length_a   1.000
_cell.length_b   1.000
_cell.length_c   1.000
_cell.angle_alpha   90.00
_cell.angle_beta   90.00
_cell.angle_gamma   90.00
#
_symmetry.space_group_name_H-M   'P 1'
#
loop_
_entity.id
_entity.type
_entity.pdbx_description
1 polymer ?
#
loop_
_entity_poly.entity_id
_entity_poly.type
_entity_poly.pdbx_seq_one_letter_code
_entity_poly.pdbx_strand_id
1 'polypeptide(L)'
;MASLLTEPLFEISGRGPPPNKNFYHFSVTKSNVIWRWWKISLRAVDRYTKPGELKESHQDFLEDTWLQSEVSMVFGHRILMYTKALCQGHYDYLEHLSDSLLLRIIYYLELEDVGQLGRTSRKFNQLCGSEEFWEQAVRRCCNTVSAEIASLALEIGWRSIFFTNKIQLQKLISRRRLRDSQEMQPSVLPSASTQPATLQSVIILIRCPISFAQLHLVLRSDREMVKLTS
;
A
#
# COMPACT_ATOMS: atom_id res chain seq x y z
N MET A 1 -2.70 -17.14 -17.25
CA MET A 1 -2.39 -16.14 -16.20
C MET A 1 -1.59 -16.70 -15.01
N ALA A 2 -1.40 -18.02 -14.88
CA ALA A 2 -0.67 -18.65 -13.76
C ALA A 2 0.87 -18.39 -13.72
N SER A 3 1.44 -17.72 -14.72
CA SER A 3 2.87 -17.40 -14.79
C SER A 3 3.28 -16.22 -13.91
N LEU A 4 2.33 -15.41 -13.45
CA LEU A 4 2.59 -14.22 -12.61
C LEU A 4 2.71 -14.57 -11.12
N LEU A 5 2.25 -15.74 -10.71
CA LEU A 5 2.26 -16.16 -9.31
C LEU A 5 3.60 -16.82 -8.97
N THR A 6 4.32 -16.27 -8.01
CA THR A 6 5.52 -16.89 -7.42
C THR A 6 5.09 -18.06 -6.54
N GLU A 7 5.86 -19.15 -6.51
CA GLU A 7 5.62 -20.25 -5.57
C GLU A 7 6.52 -20.10 -4.33
N PRO A 8 6.03 -20.43 -3.12
CA PRO A 8 4.66 -20.84 -2.78
C PRO A 8 3.67 -19.67 -2.81
N LEU A 9 2.38 -19.96 -3.06
CA LEU A 9 1.30 -18.95 -3.10
C LEU A 9 0.98 -18.39 -1.72
N PHE A 10 1.10 -19.25 -0.71
CA PHE A 10 0.91 -18.89 0.68
C PHE A 10 1.78 -19.80 1.55
N GLU A 11 2.36 -19.25 2.60
CA GLU A 11 3.22 -19.97 3.53
C GLU A 11 3.06 -19.38 4.93
N ILE A 12 2.86 -20.25 5.92
CA ILE A 12 2.75 -19.86 7.32
C ILE A 12 3.35 -20.96 8.21
N SER A 13 3.93 -20.55 9.34
CA SER A 13 4.46 -21.47 10.34
C SER A 13 4.03 -21.06 11.73
N GLY A 14 3.82 -22.03 12.62
CA GLY A 14 3.21 -21.79 13.92
C GLY A 14 3.39 -22.95 14.88
N ARG A 15 3.02 -22.74 16.14
CA ARG A 15 2.98 -23.80 17.15
C ARG A 15 1.53 -24.16 17.44
N GLY A 16 1.28 -25.44 17.68
CA GLY A 16 -0.04 -25.90 18.09
C GLY A 16 -0.49 -25.23 19.40
N PRO A 17 -1.82 -25.11 19.63
CA PRO A 17 -2.33 -24.63 20.90
C PRO A 17 -2.03 -25.64 22.02
N PRO A 18 -1.88 -25.18 23.28
CA PRO A 18 -1.75 -26.08 24.42
C PRO A 18 -2.89 -27.11 24.47
N PRO A 19 -2.63 -28.38 24.79
CA PRO A 19 -1.38 -28.94 25.35
C PRO A 19 -0.32 -29.31 24.30
N ASN A 20 -0.65 -29.23 23.01
CA ASN A 20 0.24 -29.60 21.93
C ASN A 20 1.33 -28.53 21.74
N LYS A 21 2.60 -28.93 21.73
CA LYS A 21 3.75 -28.03 21.52
C LYS A 21 4.44 -28.24 20.18
N ASN A 22 3.87 -29.07 19.31
CA ASN A 22 4.43 -29.36 18.00
C ASN A 22 4.50 -28.09 17.16
N PHE A 23 5.51 -28.05 16.32
CA PHE A 23 5.66 -26.98 15.34
C PHE A 23 5.05 -27.44 14.02
N TYR A 24 4.33 -26.54 13.37
CA TYR A 24 3.62 -26.79 12.13
C TYR A 24 4.07 -25.79 11.09
N HIS A 25 4.16 -26.28 9.86
CA HIS A 25 4.44 -25.49 8.69
C HIS A 25 3.41 -25.86 7.63
N PHE A 26 2.80 -24.84 7.06
CA PHE A 26 1.74 -24.99 6.08
C PHE A 26 2.05 -24.13 4.87
N SER A 27 2.05 -24.74 3.69
CA SER A 27 2.25 -24.03 2.44
C SER A 27 1.27 -24.48 1.37
N VAL A 28 0.84 -23.53 0.56
CA VAL A 28 -0.04 -23.74 -0.59
C VAL A 28 0.76 -23.42 -1.84
N THR A 29 0.92 -24.41 -2.70
CA THR A 29 1.53 -24.28 -4.03
C THR A 29 0.43 -24.16 -5.09
N LYS A 30 0.79 -23.98 -6.37
CA LYS A 30 -0.21 -23.87 -7.45
C LYS A 30 -1.04 -25.13 -7.67
N SER A 31 -0.56 -26.28 -7.20
CA SER A 31 -1.18 -27.58 -7.43
C SER A 31 -1.49 -28.36 -6.17
N ASN A 32 -0.74 -28.12 -5.10
CA ASN A 32 -0.79 -28.94 -3.88
C ASN A 32 -0.81 -28.08 -2.63
N VAL A 33 -1.42 -28.63 -1.59
CA VAL A 33 -1.34 -28.17 -0.21
C VAL A 33 -0.33 -29.06 0.52
N ILE A 34 0.59 -28.45 1.26
CA ILE A 34 1.64 -29.16 2.01
C ILE A 34 1.49 -28.80 3.49
N TRP A 35 1.26 -29.83 4.30
CA TRP A 35 1.20 -29.75 5.76
C TRP A 35 2.38 -30.52 6.36
N ARG A 36 3.24 -29.84 7.10
CA ARG A 36 4.40 -30.42 7.77
C ARG A 36 4.31 -30.19 9.26
N TRP A 37 4.77 -31.17 10.04
CA TRP A 37 4.82 -31.05 11.49
C TRP A 37 6.08 -31.65 12.08
N TRP A 38 6.56 -31.02 13.15
CA TRP A 38 7.70 -31.44 13.95
C TRP A 38 7.21 -31.67 15.37
N LYS A 39 7.43 -32.89 15.86
CA LYS A 39 7.12 -33.24 17.24
C LYS A 39 8.15 -32.59 18.16
N ILE A 40 7.71 -31.69 19.05
CA ILE A 40 8.59 -31.06 20.04
C ILE A 40 8.38 -31.77 21.38
N SER A 41 9.37 -32.54 21.80
CA SER A 41 9.35 -33.34 23.02
C SER A 41 10.72 -33.30 23.71
N LEU A 42 10.71 -33.24 25.04
CA LEU A 42 11.93 -33.36 25.85
C LEU A 42 12.39 -34.81 26.02
N ARG A 43 11.57 -35.78 25.58
CA ARG A 43 11.85 -37.21 25.74
C ARG A 43 12.94 -37.64 24.77
N ALA A 44 13.93 -38.37 25.28
CA ALA A 44 15.05 -38.85 24.48
C ALA A 44 14.63 -39.73 23.28
N VAL A 45 13.53 -40.48 23.41
CA VAL A 45 12.97 -41.33 22.36
C VAL A 45 12.52 -40.53 21.14
N ASP A 46 12.05 -39.30 21.35
CA ASP A 46 11.54 -38.44 20.29
C ASP A 46 12.64 -37.61 19.60
N ARG A 47 13.91 -37.67 20.06
CA ARG A 47 15.02 -36.87 19.51
C ARG A 47 15.38 -37.21 18.07
N TYR A 48 15.04 -38.42 17.61
CA TYR A 48 15.31 -38.89 16.25
C TYR A 48 14.05 -38.97 15.38
N THR A 49 12.91 -38.50 15.89
CA THR A 49 11.65 -38.50 15.14
C THR A 49 11.77 -37.55 13.97
N LYS A 50 11.63 -38.07 12.76
CA LYS A 50 11.64 -37.26 11.55
C LYS A 50 10.35 -36.43 11.47
N PRO A 51 10.39 -35.25 10.82
CA PRO A 51 9.19 -34.47 10.56
C PRO A 51 8.20 -35.26 9.72
N GLY A 52 6.92 -35.12 10.01
CA GLY A 52 5.86 -35.63 9.15
C GLY A 52 5.54 -34.63 8.05
N GLU A 53 5.16 -35.14 6.88
CA GLU A 53 4.67 -34.35 5.76
C GLU A 53 3.41 -35.05 5.20
N LEU A 54 2.36 -34.27 5.01
CA LEU A 54 1.18 -34.63 4.25
C LEU A 54 1.10 -33.66 3.07
N LYS A 55 0.98 -34.20 1.87
CA LYS A 55 0.86 -33.45 0.62
C LYS A 55 -0.38 -33.92 -0.10
N GLU A 56 -1.29 -32.98 -0.36
CA GLU A 56 -2.59 -33.25 -0.97
C GLU A 56 -2.82 -32.33 -2.17
N SER A 57 -3.66 -32.76 -3.10
CA SER A 57 -4.14 -31.87 -4.15
C SER A 57 -5.11 -30.84 -3.57
N HIS A 58 -5.37 -29.77 -4.32
CA HIS A 58 -6.38 -28.77 -3.90
C HIS A 58 -7.77 -29.38 -3.72
N GLN A 59 -8.15 -30.37 -4.54
CA GLN A 59 -9.47 -31.02 -4.43
C GLN A 59 -9.55 -31.89 -3.18
N ASP A 60 -8.51 -32.70 -2.92
CA ASP A 60 -8.47 -33.57 -1.75
C ASP A 60 -8.51 -32.74 -0.45
N PHE A 61 -7.77 -31.62 -0.40
CA PHE A 61 -7.81 -30.71 0.75
C PHE A 61 -9.20 -30.11 1.00
N LEU A 62 -9.97 -29.82 -0.06
CA LEU A 62 -11.33 -29.27 0.08
C LEU A 62 -12.31 -30.28 0.69
N GLU A 63 -12.04 -31.57 0.53
CA GLU A 63 -12.85 -32.68 1.06
C GLU A 63 -12.34 -33.16 2.42
N ASP A 64 -11.04 -33.00 2.72
CA ASP A 64 -10.46 -33.41 4.00
C ASP A 64 -10.86 -32.48 5.16
N THR A 65 -11.91 -32.87 5.86
CA THR A 65 -12.39 -32.18 7.07
C THR A 65 -11.40 -32.23 8.23
N TRP A 66 -10.55 -33.25 8.31
CA TRP A 66 -9.57 -33.40 9.39
C TRP A 66 -8.46 -32.38 9.24
N LEU A 67 -7.81 -32.32 8.07
CA LEU A 67 -6.74 -31.36 7.82
C LEU A 67 -7.24 -29.91 7.91
N GLN A 68 -8.46 -29.63 7.43
CA GLN A 68 -9.08 -28.31 7.59
C GLN A 68 -9.26 -27.93 9.07
N SER A 69 -9.68 -28.87 9.91
CA SER A 69 -9.83 -28.66 11.34
C SER A 69 -8.47 -28.35 11.99
N GLU A 70 -7.42 -29.09 11.64
CA GLU A 70 -6.06 -28.83 12.14
C GLU A 70 -5.55 -27.45 11.72
N VAL A 71 -5.70 -27.07 10.44
CA VAL A 71 -5.32 -25.74 9.95
C VAL A 71 -6.07 -24.64 10.70
N SER A 72 -7.39 -24.80 10.91
CA SER A 72 -8.19 -23.84 11.66
C SER A 72 -7.80 -23.78 13.14
N MET A 73 -7.40 -24.90 13.73
CA MET A 73 -6.99 -24.97 15.13
C MET A 73 -5.63 -24.29 15.35
N VAL A 74 -4.66 -24.52 14.45
CA VAL A 74 -3.29 -24.02 14.59
C VAL A 74 -3.16 -22.57 14.11
N PHE A 75 -3.76 -22.22 12.97
CA PHE A 75 -3.59 -20.92 12.30
C PHE A 75 -4.84 -20.04 12.36
N GLY A 76 -5.97 -20.58 12.81
CA GLY A 76 -7.22 -19.86 12.93
C GLY A 76 -8.11 -19.95 11.69
N HIS A 77 -9.39 -19.65 11.92
CA HIS A 77 -10.44 -19.81 10.91
C HIS A 77 -10.24 -18.93 9.66
N ARG A 78 -9.66 -17.72 9.82
CA ARG A 78 -9.41 -16.81 8.69
C ARG A 78 -8.42 -17.40 7.69
N ILE A 79 -7.36 -18.05 8.18
CA ILE A 79 -6.35 -18.69 7.33
C ILE A 79 -6.93 -19.91 6.62
N LEU A 80 -7.78 -20.68 7.28
CA LEU A 80 -8.51 -21.77 6.65
C LEU A 80 -9.38 -21.26 5.48
N MET A 81 -10.20 -20.22 5.71
CA MET A 81 -11.05 -19.65 4.66
C MET A 81 -10.24 -19.11 3.49
N TYR A 82 -9.15 -18.41 3.78
CA TYR A 82 -8.22 -17.91 2.76
C TYR A 82 -7.64 -19.07 1.92
N THR A 83 -7.21 -20.14 2.57
CA THR A 83 -6.62 -21.29 1.89
C THR A 83 -7.64 -22.04 1.03
N LYS A 84 -8.89 -22.17 1.50
CA LYS A 84 -9.99 -22.73 0.69
C LYS A 84 -10.23 -21.90 -0.57
N ALA A 85 -10.24 -20.57 -0.44
CA ALA A 85 -10.39 -19.68 -1.59
C ALA A 85 -9.25 -19.89 -2.61
N LEU A 86 -8.00 -20.01 -2.13
CA LEU A 86 -6.84 -20.33 -2.98
C LEU A 86 -6.99 -21.67 -3.69
N CYS A 87 -7.42 -22.73 -2.98
CA CYS A 87 -7.63 -24.07 -3.56
C CYS A 87 -8.77 -24.10 -4.59
N GLN A 88 -9.75 -23.20 -4.47
CA GLN A 88 -10.81 -23.00 -5.45
C GLN A 88 -10.39 -22.13 -6.65
N GLY A 89 -9.14 -21.65 -6.67
CA GLY A 89 -8.60 -20.83 -7.75
C GLY A 89 -8.81 -19.32 -7.59
N HIS A 90 -9.25 -18.85 -6.42
CA HIS A 90 -9.35 -17.42 -6.12
C HIS A 90 -8.00 -16.89 -5.65
N TYR A 91 -7.22 -16.37 -6.59
CA TYR A 91 -5.89 -15.83 -6.32
C TYR A 91 -5.87 -14.31 -6.32
N ASP A 92 -5.10 -13.71 -5.40
CA ASP A 92 -4.88 -12.26 -5.33
C ASP A 92 -3.85 -11.80 -6.36
N TYR A 93 -4.20 -11.87 -7.65
CA TYR A 93 -3.31 -11.50 -8.76
C TYR A 93 -2.81 -10.05 -8.67
N LEU A 94 -3.64 -9.17 -8.11
CA LEU A 94 -3.34 -7.75 -8.03
C LEU A 94 -2.16 -7.48 -7.09
N GLU A 95 -2.09 -8.14 -5.93
CA GLU A 95 -1.00 -7.91 -4.97
C GLU A 95 0.38 -8.37 -5.49
N HIS A 96 0.39 -9.28 -6.46
CA HIS A 96 1.61 -9.84 -7.07
C HIS A 96 2.17 -8.99 -8.22
N LEU A 97 1.42 -7.99 -8.70
CA LEU A 97 1.91 -7.08 -9.74
C LEU A 97 3.00 -6.15 -9.18
N SER A 98 3.91 -5.74 -10.07
CA SER A 98 4.92 -4.73 -9.73
C SER A 98 4.27 -3.39 -9.41
N ASP A 99 4.90 -2.64 -8.51
CA ASP A 99 4.37 -1.35 -8.06
C ASP A 99 4.16 -0.37 -9.22
N SER A 100 5.03 -0.39 -10.23
CA SER A 100 4.89 0.39 -11.46
C SER A 100 3.61 0.09 -12.26
N LEU A 101 3.24 -1.18 -12.38
CA LEU A 101 2.01 -1.59 -13.06
C LEU A 101 0.79 -1.27 -12.21
N LEU A 102 0.88 -1.47 -10.90
CA LEU A 102 -0.17 -1.10 -9.97
C LEU A 102 -0.44 0.39 -9.98
N LEU A 103 0.59 1.23 -9.90
CA LEU A 103 0.45 2.69 -10.02
C LEU A 103 -0.20 3.08 -11.34
N ARG A 104 0.15 2.41 -12.45
CA ARG A 104 -0.50 2.64 -13.74
C ARG A 104 -1.98 2.25 -13.73
N ILE A 105 -2.36 1.16 -13.06
CA ILE A 105 -3.78 0.77 -12.90
C ILE A 105 -4.51 1.79 -12.02
N ILE A 106 -3.95 2.12 -10.85
CA ILE A 106 -4.48 3.10 -9.89
C ILE A 106 -4.68 4.45 -10.56
N TYR A 107 -3.78 4.83 -11.47
CA TYR A 107 -3.89 6.05 -12.26
C TYR A 107 -5.15 6.08 -13.12
N TYR A 108 -5.76 4.98 -13.54
CA TYR A 108 -7.02 5.02 -14.30
C TYR A 108 -8.28 5.08 -13.42
N LEU A 109 -8.14 4.92 -12.10
CA LEU A 109 -9.26 4.99 -11.17
C LEU A 109 -9.61 6.44 -10.79
N GLU A 110 -10.88 6.65 -10.41
CA GLU A 110 -11.33 7.90 -9.82
C GLU A 110 -10.79 8.04 -8.39
N LEU A 111 -10.62 9.28 -7.91
CA LEU A 111 -10.03 9.53 -6.58
C LEU A 111 -10.84 8.95 -5.42
N GLU A 112 -12.16 8.77 -5.61
CA GLU A 112 -13.02 8.07 -4.65
C GLU A 112 -12.62 6.61 -4.51
N ASP A 113 -12.48 5.92 -5.64
CA ASP A 113 -12.10 4.52 -5.70
C ASP A 113 -10.66 4.30 -5.22
N VAL A 114 -9.75 5.25 -5.47
CA VAL A 114 -8.38 5.21 -4.93
C VAL A 114 -8.39 5.22 -3.40
N GLY A 115 -9.27 6.04 -2.80
CA GLY A 115 -9.46 6.07 -1.35
C GLY A 115 -10.00 4.75 -0.80
N GLN A 116 -10.95 4.10 -1.49
CA GLN A 116 -11.46 2.79 -1.08
C GLN A 116 -10.44 1.69 -1.29
N LEU A 117 -9.70 1.71 -2.39
CA LEU A 117 -8.64 0.76 -2.71
C LEU A 117 -7.52 0.81 -1.68
N GLY A 118 -7.16 1.99 -1.19
CA GLY A 118 -6.18 2.14 -0.09
C GLY A 118 -6.60 1.44 1.20
N ARG A 119 -7.89 1.15 1.40
CA ARG A 119 -8.41 0.49 2.62
C ARG A 119 -8.42 -1.04 2.52
N THR A 120 -8.21 -1.61 1.34
CA THR A 120 -8.29 -3.06 1.13
C THR A 120 -7.00 -3.77 1.58
N SER A 121 -5.84 -3.19 1.29
CA SER A 121 -4.53 -3.77 1.59
C SER A 121 -3.52 -2.71 2.00
N ARG A 122 -2.55 -3.10 2.83
CA ARG A 122 -1.43 -2.21 3.22
C ARG A 122 -0.60 -1.78 2.01
N LYS A 123 -0.41 -2.68 1.03
CA LYS A 123 0.33 -2.39 -0.20
C LYS A 123 -0.38 -1.28 -0.99
N PHE A 124 -1.69 -1.42 -1.20
CA PHE A 124 -2.48 -0.38 -1.86
C PHE A 124 -2.52 0.92 -1.07
N ASN A 125 -2.60 0.87 0.26
CA ASN A 125 -2.52 2.08 1.07
C ASN A 125 -1.22 2.86 0.82
N GLN A 126 -0.09 2.15 0.79
CA GLN A 126 1.22 2.76 0.52
C GLN A 126 1.31 3.33 -0.91
N LEU A 127 0.82 2.60 -1.91
CA LEU A 127 0.84 3.05 -3.31
C LEU A 127 -0.08 4.25 -3.54
N CYS A 128 -1.32 4.21 -3.02
CA CYS A 128 -2.27 5.33 -3.08
C CYS A 128 -1.80 6.55 -2.27
N GLY A 129 -0.96 6.33 -1.25
CA GLY A 129 -0.33 7.37 -0.45
C GLY A 129 0.98 7.91 -1.02
N SER A 130 1.52 7.32 -2.08
CA SER A 130 2.86 7.64 -2.60
C SER A 130 2.93 9.02 -3.26
N GLU A 131 4.06 9.69 -3.09
CA GLU A 131 4.32 10.99 -3.73
C GLU A 131 4.31 10.90 -5.26
N GLU A 132 4.72 9.77 -5.82
CA GLU A 132 4.67 9.49 -7.27
C GLU A 132 3.23 9.50 -7.80
N PHE A 133 2.29 8.89 -7.07
CA PHE A 133 0.88 8.92 -7.43
C PHE A 133 0.33 10.35 -7.40
N TRP A 134 0.59 11.10 -6.32
CA TRP A 134 0.07 12.45 -6.15
C TRP A 134 0.69 13.45 -7.12
N GLU A 135 1.98 13.33 -7.45
CA GLU A 135 2.63 14.11 -8.49
C GLU A 135 1.91 13.94 -9.83
N GLN A 136 1.64 12.68 -10.20
CA GLN A 136 1.02 12.36 -11.47
C GLN A 136 -0.47 12.77 -11.49
N ALA A 137 -1.16 12.72 -10.35
CA ALA A 137 -2.52 13.25 -10.20
C ALA A 137 -2.55 14.78 -10.39
N VAL A 138 -1.61 15.51 -9.79
CA VAL A 138 -1.47 16.97 -9.99
C VAL A 138 -1.16 17.30 -11.45
N ARG A 139 -0.21 16.60 -12.08
CA ARG A 139 0.14 16.79 -13.51
C ARG A 139 -1.04 16.52 -14.45
N ARG A 140 -1.97 15.65 -14.09
CA ARG A 140 -3.21 15.46 -14.85
C ARG A 140 -4.19 16.61 -14.70
N CYS A 141 -4.33 17.14 -13.50
CA CYS A 141 -5.22 18.27 -13.23
C CYS A 141 -4.63 19.60 -13.75
N CYS A 142 -3.30 19.68 -13.87
CA CYS A 142 -2.54 20.84 -14.26
C CYS A 142 -1.75 20.55 -15.54
N ASN A 143 -2.19 21.10 -16.68
CA ASN A 143 -1.50 20.91 -17.97
C ASN A 143 -0.01 21.32 -17.94
N THR A 144 0.37 22.21 -17.01
CA THR A 144 1.76 22.64 -16.79
C THR A 144 2.05 22.80 -15.30
N VAL A 145 3.01 22.04 -14.77
CA VAL A 145 3.52 22.22 -13.41
C VAL A 145 4.72 23.17 -13.47
N SER A 146 4.61 24.35 -12.86
CA SER A 146 5.71 25.32 -12.77
C SER A 146 6.84 24.79 -11.89
N ALA A 147 8.09 25.19 -12.17
CA ALA A 147 9.26 24.85 -11.36
C ALA A 147 9.11 25.26 -9.88
N GLU A 148 8.38 26.35 -9.61
CA GLU A 148 8.09 26.80 -8.25
C GLU A 148 7.14 25.85 -7.49
N ILE A 149 6.20 25.22 -8.20
CA ILE A 149 5.26 24.24 -7.61
C ILE A 149 6.00 22.93 -7.37
N ALA A 150 6.86 22.52 -8.30
CA ALA A 150 7.69 21.32 -8.14
C ALA A 150 8.66 21.47 -6.97
N SER A 151 9.31 22.64 -6.82
CA SER A 151 10.22 22.89 -5.69
C SER A 151 9.48 23.01 -4.36
N LEU A 152 8.21 23.46 -4.37
CA LEU A 152 7.36 23.46 -3.18
C LEU A 152 6.94 22.02 -2.85
N ALA A 153 6.66 21.19 -3.85
CA ALA A 153 6.26 19.79 -3.65
C ALA A 153 7.35 18.98 -2.95
N LEU A 154 8.60 19.26 -3.27
CA LEU A 154 9.74 18.63 -2.60
C LEU A 154 9.83 19.00 -1.10
N GLU A 155 9.30 20.16 -0.69
CA GLU A 155 9.31 20.58 0.72
C GLU A 155 8.10 20.10 1.52
N ILE A 156 6.89 20.11 0.93
CA ILE A 156 5.63 19.83 1.65
C ILE A 156 4.90 18.56 1.19
N GLY A 157 5.35 17.94 0.10
CA GLY A 157 4.70 16.80 -0.55
C GLY A 157 3.67 17.21 -1.61
N TRP A 158 3.62 16.45 -2.70
CA TRP A 158 2.62 16.53 -3.76
C TRP A 158 1.21 16.27 -3.24
N ARG A 159 1.05 15.36 -2.28
CA ARG A 159 -0.25 15.12 -1.62
C ARG A 159 -0.77 16.38 -0.94
N SER A 160 0.10 17.09 -0.22
CA SER A 160 -0.25 18.35 0.45
C SER A 160 -0.58 19.44 -0.56
N ILE A 161 0.15 19.51 -1.68
CA ILE A 161 -0.14 20.46 -2.77
C ILE A 161 -1.49 20.18 -3.41
N PHE A 162 -1.83 18.92 -3.63
CA PHE A 162 -3.12 18.54 -4.20
C PHE A 162 -4.30 19.00 -3.32
N PHE A 163 -4.18 18.88 -2.01
CA PHE A 163 -5.24 19.22 -1.06
C PHE A 163 -5.23 20.67 -0.56
N THR A 164 -4.18 21.44 -0.83
CA THR A 164 -4.11 22.83 -0.37
C THR A 164 -4.96 23.74 -1.26
N ASN A 165 -5.79 24.57 -0.63
CA ASN A 165 -6.65 25.51 -1.36
C ASN A 165 -5.79 26.55 -2.09
N LYS A 166 -6.22 27.01 -3.28
CA LYS A 166 -5.60 28.07 -4.09
C LYS A 166 -5.05 29.25 -3.26
N ILE A 167 -5.82 29.73 -2.27
CA ILE A 167 -5.40 30.85 -1.42
C ILE A 167 -4.25 30.47 -0.48
N GLN A 168 -4.27 29.24 0.05
CA GLN A 168 -3.21 28.74 0.94
C GLN A 168 -1.92 28.47 0.16
N LEU A 169 -2.02 27.89 -1.05
CA LEU A 169 -0.89 27.72 -1.96
C LEU A 169 -0.26 29.06 -2.34
N GLN A 170 -1.07 30.05 -2.72
CA GLN A 170 -0.57 31.40 -3.02
C GLN A 170 0.12 32.03 -1.81
N LYS A 171 -0.43 31.90 -0.59
CA LYS A 171 0.23 32.39 0.62
C LYS A 171 1.57 31.69 0.89
N LEU A 172 1.66 30.37 0.67
CA LEU A 172 2.89 29.61 0.84
C LEU A 172 3.97 30.05 -0.16
N ILE A 173 3.60 30.19 -1.44
CA ILE A 173 4.50 30.67 -2.49
C ILE A 173 4.97 32.11 -2.19
N SER A 174 4.05 33.01 -1.84
CA SER A 174 4.39 34.40 -1.51
C SER A 174 5.31 34.50 -0.28
N ARG A 175 5.07 33.69 0.75
CA ARG A 175 5.94 33.63 1.94
C ARG A 175 7.35 33.11 1.62
N ARG A 176 7.46 32.17 0.68
CA ARG A 176 8.77 31.64 0.24
C ARG A 176 9.54 32.69 -0.56
N ARG A 177 8.89 33.34 -1.53
CA ARG A 177 9.49 34.46 -2.27
C ARG A 177 10.00 35.57 -1.36
N LEU A 178 9.26 35.89 -0.29
CA LEU A 178 9.69 36.86 0.72
C LEU A 178 10.92 36.40 1.51
N ARG A 179 11.05 35.09 1.77
CA ARG A 179 12.20 34.49 2.47
C ARG A 179 13.43 34.44 1.58
N ASP A 180 13.27 34.02 0.33
CA ASP A 180 14.34 34.01 -0.68
C ASP A 180 14.82 35.44 -1.00
N SER A 181 13.91 36.42 -0.97
CA SER A 181 14.25 37.86 -1.11
C SER A 181 14.92 38.45 0.13
N GLN A 182 14.80 37.81 1.31
CA GLN A 182 15.48 38.22 2.54
C GLN A 182 16.87 37.59 2.68
N GLU A 183 17.12 36.43 2.05
CA GLU A 183 18.46 35.82 1.99
C GLU A 183 19.35 36.46 0.91
N MET A 184 18.76 37.11 -0.10
CA MET A 184 19.52 37.85 -1.12
C MET A 184 19.63 39.35 -0.74
N GLN A 185 20.83 39.74 -0.27
CA GLN A 185 21.47 41.08 -0.27
C GLN A 185 21.46 41.91 1.06
N PRO A 186 22.62 42.53 1.44
CA PRO A 186 23.34 43.45 0.55
C PRO A 186 24.87 43.35 0.47
N SER A 187 25.38 43.15 -0.75
CA SER A 187 26.39 44.02 -1.35
C SER A 187 26.05 44.39 -2.82
N VAL A 188 25.74 45.69 -3.00
CA VAL A 188 25.84 46.56 -4.20
C VAL A 188 24.68 46.61 -5.22
N LEU A 189 24.16 47.83 -5.42
CA LEU A 189 23.12 48.33 -6.36
C LEU A 189 23.67 48.60 -7.80
N PRO A 190 22.88 49.06 -8.80
CA PRO A 190 21.84 48.32 -9.52
C PRO A 190 21.99 48.48 -11.07
N SER A 191 21.39 47.62 -11.89
CA SER A 191 20.79 48.04 -13.18
C SER A 191 20.13 46.89 -13.93
N ALA A 192 19.22 47.31 -14.82
CA ALA A 192 18.59 46.57 -15.90
C ALA A 192 17.41 45.67 -15.55
N SER A 193 16.23 46.28 -15.68
CA SER A 193 15.07 45.76 -16.42
C SER A 193 15.02 44.24 -16.64
N THR A 194 14.11 43.57 -15.94
CA THR A 194 13.38 42.45 -16.52
C THR A 194 11.96 42.51 -15.98
N GLN A 195 11.02 42.60 -16.92
CA GLN A 195 9.59 42.67 -16.66
C GLN A 195 9.16 41.46 -15.80
N PRO A 196 8.26 41.63 -14.81
CA PRO A 196 7.71 40.49 -14.12
C PRO A 196 6.87 39.70 -15.13
N ALA A 197 7.32 38.48 -15.41
CA ALA A 197 6.58 37.50 -16.19
C ALA A 197 5.14 37.45 -15.69
N THR A 198 4.24 37.66 -16.62
CA THR A 198 2.79 37.79 -16.49
C THR A 198 2.18 36.76 -15.53
N LEU A 199 1.22 37.24 -14.73
CA LEU A 199 0.32 36.52 -13.80
C LEU A 199 -0.48 35.33 -14.40
N GLN A 200 -0.18 34.91 -15.63
CA GLN A 200 -0.85 33.79 -16.31
C GLN A 200 -0.38 32.41 -15.85
N SER A 201 0.81 32.28 -15.24
CA SER A 201 1.36 30.97 -14.87
C SER A 201 0.75 30.32 -13.61
N VAL A 202 -0.23 30.97 -12.96
CA VAL A 202 -0.83 30.50 -11.69
C VAL A 202 -2.27 29.97 -11.90
N ILE A 203 -2.78 29.96 -13.13
CA ILE A 203 -4.19 29.67 -13.42
C ILE A 203 -4.38 28.32 -14.11
N ILE A 204 -3.96 27.19 -13.49
CA ILE A 204 -4.57 25.88 -13.77
C ILE A 204 -4.47 25.01 -12.50
N LEU A 205 -5.27 25.29 -11.47
CA LEU A 205 -5.44 24.36 -10.33
C LEU A 205 -6.89 24.26 -9.87
N ILE A 206 -7.86 24.53 -10.76
CA ILE A 206 -9.28 24.30 -10.46
C ILE A 206 -9.96 23.74 -11.70
N ARG A 207 -9.86 22.42 -11.85
CA ARG A 207 -10.91 21.65 -12.52
C ARG A 207 -11.02 20.21 -12.01
N CYS A 208 -10.68 19.99 -10.73
CA CYS A 208 -11.10 18.76 -10.05
C CYS A 208 -12.40 19.06 -9.30
N PRO A 209 -13.56 18.54 -9.74
CA PRO A 209 -14.82 18.68 -9.04
C PRO A 209 -14.87 17.66 -7.89
N ILE A 210 -13.93 17.76 -6.96
CA ILE A 210 -13.96 16.91 -5.76
C ILE A 210 -14.61 17.75 -4.68
N SER A 211 -15.83 17.36 -4.29
CA SER A 211 -16.54 17.96 -3.19
C SER A 211 -15.71 17.84 -1.91
N PHE A 212 -15.67 18.92 -1.14
CA PHE A 212 -14.98 19.01 0.16
C PHE A 212 -15.41 17.89 1.14
N ALA A 213 -16.57 17.25 0.90
CA ALA A 213 -17.05 16.09 1.64
C ALA A 213 -16.29 14.78 1.35
N GLN A 214 -15.80 14.56 0.12
CA GLN A 214 -14.99 13.38 -0.25
C GLN A 214 -13.58 13.41 0.36
N LEU A 215 -13.06 14.62 0.56
CA LEU A 215 -11.77 14.94 1.19
C LEU A 215 -11.66 14.44 2.64
N HIS A 216 -12.77 14.44 3.38
CA HIS A 216 -12.79 14.05 4.79
C HIS A 216 -12.78 12.53 4.99
N LEU A 217 -13.20 11.74 3.99
CA LEU A 217 -13.16 10.27 4.04
C LEU A 217 -11.75 9.73 3.78
N VAL A 218 -11.01 10.35 2.85
CA VAL A 218 -9.61 9.99 2.54
C VAL A 218 -8.66 10.41 3.67
N LEU A 219 -8.92 11.55 4.34
CA LEU A 219 -8.07 12.04 5.44
C LEU A 219 -8.39 11.42 6.81
N ARG A 220 -9.59 10.90 7.05
CA ARG A 220 -9.97 10.32 8.36
C ARG A 220 -9.37 8.93 8.60
N SER A 221 -8.97 8.21 7.55
CA SER A 221 -8.45 6.84 7.68
C SER A 221 -7.06 6.76 8.35
N ASP A 222 -6.24 7.81 8.33
CA ASP A 222 -4.93 7.84 9.01
C ASP A 222 -5.00 8.37 10.46
N ARG A 223 -6.03 9.17 10.80
CA ARG A 223 -6.16 9.75 12.15
C ARG A 223 -6.67 8.76 13.21
N GLU A 224 -7.29 7.65 12.78
CA GLU A 224 -7.78 6.61 13.70
C GLU A 224 -6.77 5.48 13.96
N MET A 225 -5.73 5.29 13.13
CA MET A 225 -4.68 4.30 13.43
C MET A 225 -3.55 4.81 14.34
N VAL A 226 -3.32 6.12 14.43
CA VAL A 226 -2.33 6.69 15.38
C VAL A 226 -2.86 6.73 16.82
N LYS A 227 -4.17 6.52 17.04
CA LYS A 227 -4.79 6.50 18.38
C LYS A 227 -4.90 5.12 19.02
N LEU A 228 -4.46 4.05 18.36
CA LEU A 228 -4.46 2.68 18.91
C LEU A 228 -3.07 2.14 19.25
N THR A 229 -2.03 2.97 19.16
CA THR A 229 -0.67 2.69 19.65
C THR A 229 -0.18 3.80 20.59
N SER A 230 -1.04 4.18 21.53
CA SER A 230 -0.72 4.99 22.71
C SER A 230 -1.34 4.34 23.94
#